data_AF-A0A453LVE7-F1
#
_entry.id   AF-A0A453LVE7-F1
#
_cell.length_a   1.000
_cell.length_b   1.000
_cell.length_c   1.000
_cell.angle_alpha   90.00
_cell.angle_beta   90.00
_cell.angle_gamma   90.00
#
_symmetry.space_group_name_H-M   'P 1'
#
loop_
_entity.id
_entity.type
_entity.pdbx_description
1 polymer ?
#
loop_
_entity_poly.entity_id
_entity_poly.type
_entity_poly.pdbx_seq_one_letter_code
_entity_poly.pdbx_strand_id
1 'polypeptide(L)'
;MSLLLNHPAALRKAQAEIDAAVGTSRLVTADDVPRLAYLQCIVSETLRLYPAAPMLLPHQSSADCKVGGYNVPSGTMLMVNAYAIHRDPAVWERPLEFVPERFEDGKAEGRFMIPFGMGRRRCPGETLALRTIGMVLATLVQCFDWERVDGAEVDMTEGGGLTIPKVVPLEAVCRPRPAMRDVLQSL
;
A
#
# COMPACT_ATOMS: atom_id res chain seq x y z
N MET A 1 -1.38 8.15 -2.60
CA MET A 1 -1.93 9.08 -3.61
C MET A 1 -1.32 8.92 -4.99
N SER A 2 0.01 8.84 -5.18
CA SER A 2 0.64 8.74 -6.52
C SER A 2 0.01 7.68 -7.43
N LEU A 3 -0.19 6.45 -6.94
CA LEU A 3 -0.85 5.39 -7.72
C LEU A 3 -2.28 5.74 -8.10
N LEU A 4 -3.06 6.32 -7.19
CA LEU A 4 -4.46 6.71 -7.45
C LEU A 4 -4.57 7.86 -8.46
N LEU A 5 -3.63 8.81 -8.43
CA LEU A 5 -3.53 9.85 -9.46
C LEU A 5 -3.16 9.25 -10.82
N ASN A 6 -2.34 8.20 -10.84
CA ASN A 6 -2.08 7.46 -12.07
C ASN A 6 -3.27 6.58 -12.52
N HIS A 7 -4.19 6.24 -11.61
CA HIS A 7 -5.33 5.35 -11.84
C HIS A 7 -6.65 5.98 -11.36
N PRO A 8 -7.16 7.02 -12.05
CA PRO A 8 -8.30 7.81 -11.59
C PRO A 8 -9.61 7.01 -11.48
N ALA A 9 -9.74 5.87 -12.19
CA ALA A 9 -10.87 4.96 -12.02
C ALA A 9 -10.89 4.31 -10.63
N ALA A 10 -9.73 3.87 -10.12
CA ALA A 10 -9.60 3.33 -8.77
C ALA A 10 -9.86 4.41 -7.72
N LEU A 11 -9.38 5.64 -7.93
CA LEU A 11 -9.67 6.77 -7.05
C LEU A 11 -11.19 7.01 -6.94
N ARG A 12 -11.90 7.11 -8.07
CA ARG A 12 -13.35 7.30 -8.09
C ARG A 12 -14.10 6.16 -7.41
N LYS A 13 -13.67 4.92 -7.60
CA LYS A 13 -14.27 3.74 -6.95
C LYS A 13 -14.09 3.78 -5.44
N ALA A 14 -12.92 4.20 -4.94
CA ALA A 14 -12.69 4.41 -3.51
C ALA A 14 -13.52 5.56 -2.95
N GLN A 15 -13.65 6.68 -3.67
CA GLN A 15 -14.54 7.78 -3.28
C GLN A 15 -16.00 7.32 -3.15
N ALA A 16 -16.50 6.58 -4.16
CA ALA A 16 -17.87 6.05 -4.15
C ALA A 16 -18.10 5.06 -2.99
N GLU A 17 -17.13 4.20 -2.69
CA GLU A 17 -17.19 3.30 -1.52
C GLU A 17 -17.32 4.10 -0.21
N ILE A 18 -16.47 5.11 -0.03
CA ILE A 18 -16.47 5.93 1.19
C ILE A 18 -17.79 6.71 1.32
N ASP A 19 -18.25 7.34 0.25
CA ASP A 19 -19.51 8.09 0.25
C ASP A 19 -20.70 7.16 0.59
N ALA A 20 -20.71 5.92 0.10
CA ALA A 20 -21.76 4.94 0.39
C ALA A 20 -21.69 4.41 1.84
N ALA A 21 -20.50 4.20 2.38
CA ALA A 21 -20.33 3.59 3.71
C ALA A 21 -20.41 4.60 4.87
N VAL A 22 -19.91 5.82 4.65
CA VAL A 22 -19.72 6.86 5.67
C VAL A 22 -20.68 8.04 5.45
N GLY A 23 -20.99 8.35 4.19
CA GLY A 23 -21.69 9.57 3.82
C GLY A 23 -20.80 10.81 3.80
N THR A 24 -21.43 11.98 3.68
CA THR A 24 -20.74 13.27 3.52
C THR A 24 -21.04 14.28 4.65
N SER A 25 -21.74 13.84 5.70
CA SER A 25 -22.12 14.68 6.85
C SER A 25 -21.12 14.63 8.02
N ARG A 26 -20.09 13.78 7.94
CA ARG A 26 -19.03 13.64 8.94
C ARG A 26 -17.74 13.13 8.33
N LEU A 27 -16.63 13.29 9.04
CA LEU A 27 -15.37 12.64 8.68
C LEU A 27 -15.45 11.12 8.92
N VAL A 28 -14.71 10.38 8.11
CA VAL A 28 -14.37 8.98 8.34
C VAL A 28 -13.65 8.82 9.68
N THR A 29 -13.97 7.76 10.41
CA THR A 29 -13.32 7.41 11.68
C THR A 29 -12.57 6.09 11.56
N ALA A 30 -11.75 5.78 12.57
CA ALA A 30 -11.03 4.51 12.61
C ALA A 30 -11.95 3.28 12.58
N ASP A 31 -13.19 3.40 13.06
CA ASP A 31 -14.16 2.29 13.10
C ASP A 31 -14.83 2.05 11.74
N ASP A 32 -14.81 3.03 10.84
CA ASP A 32 -15.31 2.88 9.47
C ASP A 32 -14.31 2.14 8.57
N VAL A 33 -13.01 2.35 8.79
CA VAL A 33 -11.92 1.87 7.90
C VAL A 33 -11.98 0.35 7.62
N PRO A 34 -12.29 -0.54 8.58
CA PRO A 34 -12.42 -1.97 8.30
C PRO A 34 -13.54 -2.33 7.31
N ARG A 35 -14.54 -1.45 7.13
CA ARG A 35 -15.67 -1.66 6.20
C ARG A 35 -15.39 -1.18 4.79
N LEU A 36 -14.28 -0.47 4.56
CA LEU A 36 -13.88 0.06 3.26
C LEU A 36 -13.03 -0.97 2.51
N ALA A 37 -13.67 -2.03 2.01
CA ALA A 37 -13.00 -3.20 1.44
C ALA A 37 -12.12 -2.85 0.22
N TYR A 38 -12.59 -1.99 -0.67
CA TYR A 38 -11.83 -1.55 -1.83
C TYR A 38 -10.65 -0.64 -1.44
N LEU A 39 -10.82 0.21 -0.43
CA LEU A 39 -9.70 0.95 0.15
C LEU A 39 -8.62 -0.01 0.70
N GLN A 40 -9.01 -1.10 1.35
CA GLN A 40 -8.05 -2.13 1.81
C GLN A 40 -7.36 -2.84 0.62
N CYS A 41 -8.07 -3.04 -0.48
CA CYS A 41 -7.49 -3.57 -1.72
C CYS A 41 -6.41 -2.63 -2.29
N ILE A 42 -6.67 -1.31 -2.30
CA ILE A 42 -5.71 -0.30 -2.72
C ILE A 42 -4.45 -0.32 -1.84
N VAL A 43 -4.61 -0.40 -0.51
CA VAL A 43 -3.49 -0.47 0.43
C VAL A 43 -2.67 -1.73 0.21
N SER A 44 -3.33 -2.88 0.07
CA SER A 44 -2.67 -4.16 -0.16
C SER A 44 -1.88 -4.18 -1.47
N GLU A 45 -2.47 -3.69 -2.56
CA GLU A 45 -1.79 -3.60 -3.85
C GLU A 45 -0.64 -2.59 -3.85
N THR A 46 -0.81 -1.48 -3.12
CA THR A 46 0.28 -0.50 -2.93
C THR A 46 1.45 -1.14 -2.19
N LEU A 47 1.21 -1.91 -1.12
CA LEU A 47 2.26 -2.57 -0.34
C LEU A 47 2.92 -3.73 -1.10
N ARG A 48 2.21 -4.39 -2.02
CA ARG A 48 2.77 -5.41 -2.92
C ARG A 48 3.73 -4.79 -3.93
N LEU A 49 3.32 -3.71 -4.58
CA LEU A 49 4.19 -3.02 -5.56
C LEU A 49 5.30 -2.22 -4.86
N TYR A 50 5.01 -1.51 -3.79
CA TYR A 50 5.98 -0.63 -3.12
C TYR A 50 6.12 -1.03 -1.65
N PRO A 51 6.73 -2.20 -1.35
CA PRO A 51 6.96 -2.60 0.03
C PRO A 51 7.90 -1.61 0.71
N ALA A 52 7.62 -1.26 1.97
CA ALA A 52 8.40 -0.25 2.69
C ALA A 52 9.91 -0.59 2.78
N ALA A 53 10.25 -1.88 2.85
CA ALA A 53 11.61 -2.41 2.79
C ALA A 53 11.69 -3.51 1.71
N PRO A 54 12.24 -3.24 0.51
CA PRO A 54 12.22 -4.17 -0.63
C PRO A 54 13.01 -5.46 -0.36
N MET A 55 14.07 -5.36 0.44
CA MET A 55 14.95 -6.48 0.82
C MET A 55 14.70 -6.97 2.25
N LEU A 56 13.61 -6.49 2.89
CA LEU A 56 13.39 -6.59 4.33
C LEU A 56 14.62 -6.12 5.14
N LEU A 57 14.66 -6.41 6.44
CA LEU A 57 15.86 -6.19 7.25
C LEU A 57 16.79 -7.42 7.13
N PRO A 58 18.12 -7.25 7.14
CA PRO A 58 19.05 -8.37 7.14
C PRO A 58 18.81 -9.32 8.31
N HIS A 59 18.79 -10.61 8.02
CA HIS A 59 18.82 -11.69 9.00
C HIS A 59 20.24 -12.26 9.11
N GLN A 60 20.51 -13.00 10.19
CA GLN A 60 21.74 -13.77 10.34
C GLN A 60 21.41 -15.18 10.85
N SER A 61 22.03 -16.20 10.27
CA SER A 61 21.92 -17.57 10.76
C SER A 61 22.57 -17.68 12.15
N SER A 62 21.84 -18.23 13.12
CA SER A 62 22.35 -18.43 14.49
C SER A 62 23.12 -19.74 14.66
N ALA A 63 22.96 -20.66 13.71
CA ALA A 63 23.61 -21.96 13.64
C ALA A 63 23.67 -22.40 12.18
N ASP A 64 24.49 -23.41 11.89
CA ASP A 64 24.51 -24.06 10.59
C ASP A 64 23.10 -24.59 10.27
N CYS A 65 22.60 -24.28 9.08
CA CYS A 65 21.27 -24.68 8.65
C CYS A 65 21.23 -24.98 7.16
N LYS A 66 20.05 -25.35 6.65
CA LYS A 66 19.80 -25.55 5.23
C LYS A 66 18.67 -24.68 4.72
N VAL A 67 18.84 -24.06 3.57
CA VAL A 67 17.81 -23.26 2.88
C VAL A 67 17.75 -23.70 1.42
N GLY A 68 16.59 -24.14 0.95
CA GLY A 68 16.42 -24.58 -0.44
C GLY A 68 17.35 -25.73 -0.86
N GLY A 69 17.77 -26.57 0.08
CA GLY A 69 18.74 -27.66 -0.15
C GLY A 69 20.22 -27.27 0.01
N TYR A 70 20.54 -25.99 0.17
CA TYR A 70 21.91 -25.48 0.33
C TYR A 70 22.31 -25.39 1.79
N ASN A 71 23.58 -25.67 2.10
CA ASN A 71 24.16 -25.46 3.44
C ASN A 71 24.42 -23.97 3.66
N VAL A 72 23.96 -23.44 4.80
CA VAL A 72 24.15 -22.06 5.23
C VAL A 72 24.87 -22.09 6.58
N PRO A 73 26.18 -21.77 6.63
CA PRO A 73 26.93 -21.73 7.88
C PRO A 73 26.38 -20.71 8.86
N SER A 74 26.61 -20.93 10.15
CA SER A 74 26.33 -19.95 11.21
C SER A 74 27.02 -18.61 10.93
N GLY A 75 26.36 -17.51 11.28
CA GLY A 75 26.87 -16.16 11.07
C GLY A 75 26.64 -15.60 9.66
N THR A 76 26.08 -16.38 8.73
CA THR A 76 25.78 -15.94 7.36
C THR A 76 24.65 -14.91 7.37
N MET A 77 24.89 -13.77 6.71
CA MET A 77 23.85 -12.76 6.47
C MET A 77 22.87 -13.25 5.40
N LEU A 78 21.58 -13.12 5.66
CA LEU A 78 20.50 -13.49 4.75
C LEU A 78 19.63 -12.26 4.46
N MET A 79 19.40 -11.99 3.18
CA MET A 79 18.51 -10.92 2.71
C MET A 79 17.32 -11.54 1.98
N VAL A 80 16.11 -11.09 2.30
CA VAL A 80 14.88 -11.61 1.69
C VAL A 80 14.38 -10.60 0.68
N ASN A 81 14.41 -10.94 -0.60
CA ASN A 81 13.95 -10.06 -1.67
C ASN A 81 12.41 -10.06 -1.77
N ALA A 82 11.75 -9.35 -0.85
CA ALA A 82 10.30 -9.16 -0.85
C ALA A 82 9.82 -8.52 -2.15
N TYR A 83 10.58 -7.57 -2.70
CA TYR A 83 10.27 -6.91 -3.97
C TYR A 83 10.09 -7.90 -5.13
N ALA A 84 11.03 -8.84 -5.28
CA ALA A 84 10.95 -9.88 -6.30
C ALA A 84 9.81 -10.87 -6.04
N ILE A 85 9.64 -11.31 -4.78
CA ILE A 85 8.55 -12.22 -4.38
C ILE A 85 7.18 -11.63 -4.73
N HIS A 86 6.98 -10.34 -4.44
CA HIS A 86 5.71 -9.66 -4.68
C HIS A 86 5.44 -9.41 -6.17
N ARG A 87 6.43 -9.62 -7.05
CA ARG A 87 6.35 -9.44 -8.51
C ARG A 87 6.57 -10.74 -9.28
N ASP A 88 6.60 -11.89 -8.61
CA ASP A 88 6.82 -13.17 -9.27
C ASP A 88 5.64 -13.46 -10.24
N PRO A 89 5.88 -13.54 -11.56
CA PRO A 89 4.83 -13.81 -12.54
C PRO A 89 4.23 -15.23 -12.40
N ALA A 90 4.88 -16.14 -11.68
CA ALA A 90 4.32 -17.45 -11.37
C ALA A 90 3.21 -17.37 -10.30
N VAL A 91 3.18 -16.31 -9.49
CA VAL A 91 2.21 -16.09 -8.40
C VAL A 91 1.23 -14.97 -8.75
N TRP A 92 1.70 -13.93 -9.43
CA TRP A 92 0.96 -12.69 -9.70
C TRP A 92 0.78 -12.46 -11.19
N GLU A 93 -0.47 -12.51 -11.66
CA GLU A 93 -0.83 -12.06 -13.00
C GLU A 93 -0.61 -10.55 -13.13
N ARG A 94 -0.01 -10.12 -14.25
CA ARG A 94 0.37 -8.73 -14.53
C ARG A 94 1.06 -8.11 -13.30
N PRO A 95 2.22 -8.66 -12.89
CA PRO A 95 2.81 -8.38 -11.57
C PRO A 95 3.29 -6.94 -11.40
N LEU A 96 3.53 -6.22 -12.50
CA LEU A 96 4.01 -4.85 -12.49
C LEU A 96 2.87 -3.82 -12.56
N GLU A 97 1.64 -4.26 -12.87
CA GLU A 97 0.48 -3.38 -12.94
C GLU A 97 -0.16 -3.17 -11.57
N PHE A 98 -0.68 -1.96 -11.34
CA PHE A 98 -1.48 -1.63 -10.17
C PHE A 98 -2.93 -2.05 -10.40
N VAL A 99 -3.32 -3.17 -9.81
CA VAL A 99 -4.66 -3.75 -9.94
C VAL A 99 -5.22 -4.07 -8.55
N PRO A 100 -5.82 -3.10 -7.84
CA PRO A 100 -6.44 -3.32 -6.54
C PRO A 100 -7.42 -4.49 -6.52
N GLU A 101 -8.17 -4.69 -7.61
CA GLU A 101 -9.18 -5.73 -7.79
C GLU A 101 -8.64 -7.16 -7.55
N ARG A 102 -7.31 -7.37 -7.60
CA ARG A 102 -6.71 -8.66 -7.28
C ARG A 102 -6.92 -9.10 -5.83
N PHE A 103 -7.20 -8.16 -4.93
CA PHE A 103 -7.44 -8.38 -3.51
C PHE A 103 -8.93 -8.40 -3.14
N GLU A 104 -9.84 -8.11 -4.08
CA GLU A 104 -11.28 -8.17 -3.82
C GLU A 104 -11.73 -9.60 -3.57
N ASP A 105 -12.74 -9.77 -2.72
CA ASP A 105 -13.44 -11.04 -2.49
C ASP A 105 -12.49 -12.24 -2.21
N GLY A 106 -11.37 -11.99 -1.55
CA GLY A 106 -10.38 -13.02 -1.25
C GLY A 106 -9.62 -13.56 -2.47
N LYS A 107 -9.70 -12.91 -3.65
CA LYS A 107 -9.03 -13.36 -4.88
C LYS A 107 -7.52 -13.55 -4.74
N ALA A 108 -6.87 -12.89 -3.78
CA ALA A 108 -5.44 -13.02 -3.47
C ALA A 108 -5.14 -13.92 -2.26
N GLU A 109 -6.14 -14.57 -1.67
CA GLU A 109 -5.91 -15.54 -0.61
C GLU A 109 -4.98 -16.65 -1.09
N GLY A 110 -4.04 -17.04 -0.24
CA GLY A 110 -3.02 -18.03 -0.57
C GLY A 110 -1.88 -17.53 -1.47
N ARG A 111 -1.96 -16.33 -2.06
CA ARG A 111 -0.82 -15.73 -2.77
C ARG A 111 0.23 -15.26 -1.78
N PHE A 112 1.48 -15.57 -2.08
CA PHE A 112 2.58 -15.29 -1.15
C PHE A 112 3.00 -13.82 -1.21
N MET A 113 2.72 -13.07 -0.15
CA MET A 113 3.21 -11.71 0.08
C MET A 113 3.63 -11.49 1.53
N ILE A 114 4.63 -10.64 1.72
CA ILE A 114 5.30 -10.40 3.00
C ILE A 114 5.68 -8.92 3.21
N PRO A 115 4.76 -7.96 3.03
CA PRO A 115 5.07 -6.53 3.14
C PRO A 115 5.58 -6.11 4.53
N PHE A 116 5.27 -6.88 5.57
CA PHE A 116 5.70 -6.68 6.95
C PHE A 116 6.65 -7.77 7.45
N GLY A 117 7.21 -8.58 6.55
CA GLY A 117 7.99 -9.77 6.89
C GLY A 117 7.14 -10.88 7.53
N MET A 118 7.81 -11.84 8.17
CA MET A 118 7.16 -12.99 8.82
C MET A 118 7.97 -13.55 9.98
N GLY A 119 7.35 -14.42 10.78
CA GLY A 119 8.00 -15.12 11.88
C GLY A 119 8.43 -14.20 13.03
N ARG A 120 9.49 -14.60 13.75
CA ARG A 120 9.96 -13.93 14.98
C ARG A 120 10.38 -12.47 14.82
N ARG A 121 10.62 -12.03 13.58
CA ARG A 121 11.06 -10.65 13.25
C ARG A 121 10.05 -9.92 12.36
N ARG A 122 8.80 -10.42 12.28
CA ARG A 122 7.69 -9.70 11.65
C ARG A 122 7.54 -8.31 12.28
N CYS A 123 7.19 -7.32 11.47
CA CYS A 123 7.06 -5.94 11.91
C CYS A 123 6.09 -5.84 13.09
N PRO A 124 6.53 -5.38 14.28
CA PRO A 124 5.63 -5.21 15.42
C PRO A 124 4.64 -4.06 15.22
N GLY A 125 4.92 -3.15 14.29
CA GLY A 125 4.08 -1.99 13.96
C GLY A 125 3.03 -2.23 12.88
N GLU A 126 2.89 -3.45 12.35
CA GLU A 126 1.97 -3.74 11.24
C GLU A 126 0.53 -3.27 11.50
N THR A 127 -0.03 -3.61 12.66
CA THR A 127 -1.40 -3.23 13.03
C THR A 127 -1.57 -1.71 13.08
N LEU A 128 -0.59 -0.99 13.63
CA LEU A 128 -0.61 0.47 13.68
C LEU A 128 -0.50 1.05 12.27
N ALA A 129 0.46 0.57 11.47
CA ALA A 129 0.69 1.04 10.12
C ALA A 129 -0.56 0.88 9.24
N LEU A 130 -1.19 -0.29 9.23
CA LEU A 130 -2.39 -0.53 8.43
C LEU A 130 -3.56 0.37 8.85
N ARG A 131 -3.76 0.57 10.15
CA ARG A 131 -4.80 1.49 10.67
C ARG A 131 -4.52 2.93 10.27
N THR A 132 -3.28 3.39 10.44
CA THR A 132 -2.89 4.76 10.09
C THR A 132 -2.99 5.01 8.59
N ILE A 133 -2.46 4.09 7.76
CA ILE A 133 -2.52 4.21 6.30
C ILE A 133 -3.98 4.24 5.84
N GLY A 134 -4.82 3.31 6.31
CA GLY A 134 -6.22 3.26 5.95
C GLY A 134 -6.96 4.55 6.34
N MET A 135 -6.77 5.03 7.56
CA MET A 135 -7.43 6.24 8.05
C MET A 135 -6.98 7.50 7.29
N VAL A 136 -5.67 7.68 7.10
CA VAL A 136 -5.13 8.84 6.36
C VAL A 136 -5.61 8.80 4.91
N LEU A 137 -5.52 7.64 4.25
CA LEU A 137 -5.95 7.52 2.85
C LEU A 137 -7.45 7.77 2.71
N ALA A 138 -8.28 7.18 3.57
CA ALA A 138 -9.72 7.40 3.56
C ALA A 138 -10.06 8.88 3.71
N THR A 139 -9.40 9.59 4.64
CA THR A 139 -9.63 11.02 4.87
C THR A 139 -9.25 11.85 3.65
N LEU A 140 -8.08 11.58 3.05
CA LEU A 140 -7.62 12.31 1.87
C LEU A 140 -8.57 12.11 0.69
N VAL A 141 -9.06 10.90 0.49
CA VAL A 141 -10.00 10.55 -0.58
C VAL A 141 -11.40 11.12 -0.31
N GLN A 142 -11.86 11.08 0.95
CA GLN A 142 -13.15 11.61 1.36
C GLN A 142 -13.21 13.12 1.20
N CYS A 143 -12.19 13.85 1.62
CA CYS A 143 -12.25 15.30 1.78
C CYS A 143 -11.84 16.09 0.53
N PHE A 144 -11.06 15.51 -0.37
CA PHE A 144 -10.42 16.26 -1.44
C PHE A 144 -10.56 15.61 -2.82
N ASP A 145 -10.74 16.47 -3.82
CA ASP A 145 -10.57 16.15 -5.23
C ASP A 145 -9.08 16.34 -5.56
N TRP A 146 -8.51 15.31 -6.20
CA TRP A 146 -7.09 15.23 -6.49
C TRP A 146 -6.86 15.24 -8.00
N GLU A 147 -5.97 16.12 -8.45
CA GLU A 147 -5.58 16.24 -9.84
C GLU A 147 -4.05 16.23 -9.97
N ARG A 148 -3.57 15.74 -11.11
CA ARG A 148 -2.16 15.84 -11.49
C ARG A 148 -1.83 17.29 -11.83
N VAL A 149 -0.60 17.72 -11.52
CA VAL A 149 -0.09 19.01 -12.00
C VAL A 149 0.03 18.96 -13.52
N ASP A 150 -0.60 19.91 -14.20
CA ASP A 150 -0.61 20.04 -15.67
C ASP A 150 -1.07 18.77 -16.44
N GLY A 151 -1.79 17.86 -15.78
CA GLY A 151 -2.23 16.59 -16.34
C GLY A 151 -1.13 15.54 -16.53
N ALA A 152 0.13 15.86 -16.22
CA ALA A 152 1.28 14.98 -16.40
C ALA A 152 1.21 13.76 -15.48
N GLU A 153 1.56 12.57 -15.99
CA GLU A 153 1.65 11.37 -15.16
C GLU A 153 2.61 11.56 -13.99
N VAL A 154 2.21 11.05 -12.83
CA VAL A 154 3.08 11.05 -11.66
C VAL A 154 4.23 10.08 -11.96
N ASP A 155 5.46 10.59 -12.01
CA ASP A 155 6.66 9.77 -12.09
C ASP A 155 6.63 8.75 -10.94
N MET A 156 6.81 7.46 -11.20
CA MET A 156 6.82 6.39 -10.19
C MET A 156 8.22 5.82 -9.90
N THR A 157 9.27 6.42 -10.47
CA THR A 157 10.65 5.99 -10.31
C THR A 157 11.06 5.91 -8.84
N GLU A 158 11.63 4.77 -8.50
CA GLU A 158 12.06 4.36 -7.17
C GLU A 158 13.47 4.91 -6.88
N GLY A 159 13.65 5.54 -5.73
CA GLY A 159 14.95 5.97 -5.22
C GLY A 159 15.66 4.83 -4.49
N GLY A 160 16.98 4.98 -4.31
CA GLY A 160 17.79 4.01 -3.57
C GLY A 160 17.75 4.20 -2.05
N GLY A 161 17.96 3.12 -1.30
CA GLY A 161 18.06 3.15 0.15
C GLY A 161 17.62 1.86 0.83
N LEU A 162 17.48 1.91 2.16
CA LEU A 162 16.87 0.82 2.94
C LEU A 162 15.36 0.73 2.66
N THR A 163 14.73 1.87 2.36
CA THR A 163 13.33 1.97 1.92
C THR A 163 13.25 2.28 0.42
N ILE A 164 12.03 2.33 -0.13
CA ILE A 164 11.77 2.69 -1.54
C ILE A 164 11.12 4.07 -1.63
N PRO A 165 11.83 5.17 -1.31
CA PRO A 165 11.28 6.50 -1.53
C PRO A 165 11.11 6.73 -3.03
N LYS A 166 10.34 7.76 -3.38
CA LYS A 166 10.26 8.24 -4.76
C LYS A 166 11.47 9.12 -5.08
N VAL A 167 12.03 9.02 -6.29
CA VAL A 167 13.07 9.96 -6.77
C VAL A 167 12.52 11.38 -6.84
N VAL A 168 11.36 11.54 -7.47
CA VAL A 168 10.62 12.80 -7.54
C VAL A 168 9.47 12.74 -6.51
N PRO A 169 9.44 13.64 -5.51
CA PRO A 169 8.31 13.76 -4.59
C PRO A 169 6.98 13.98 -5.32
N LEU A 170 5.87 13.56 -4.72
CA LEU A 170 4.56 13.83 -5.30
C LEU A 170 4.22 15.31 -5.19
N GLU A 171 3.96 15.94 -6.33
CA GLU A 171 3.23 17.20 -6.42
C GLU A 171 1.84 16.94 -7.03
N ALA A 172 0.81 17.54 -6.43
CA ALA A 172 -0.57 17.34 -6.86
C ALA A 172 -1.42 18.58 -6.53
N VAL A 173 -2.45 18.82 -7.33
CA VAL A 173 -3.48 19.80 -7.02
C VAL A 173 -4.52 19.12 -6.14
N CYS A 174 -4.83 19.76 -5.01
CA CYS A 174 -5.77 19.27 -4.02
C CYS A 174 -6.81 20.35 -3.76
N ARG A 175 -8.09 20.03 -3.95
CA ARG A 175 -9.22 20.96 -3.72
C ARG A 175 -10.24 20.31 -2.79
N PRO A 176 -10.80 21.04 -1.80
CA PRO A 176 -11.89 20.49 -0.99
C PRO A 176 -13.05 20.01 -1.86
N ARG A 177 -13.52 18.78 -1.61
CA ARG A 177 -14.70 18.24 -2.30
C ARG A 177 -15.91 19.10 -1.95
N PRO A 178 -16.73 19.51 -2.95
CA PRO A 178 -17.94 20.29 -2.68
C PRO A 178 -18.87 19.61 -1.66
N ALA A 179 -18.99 18.27 -1.73
CA ALA A 179 -19.82 17.48 -0.84
C ALA A 179 -19.35 17.47 0.62
N MET A 180 -18.07 17.77 0.88
CA MET A 180 -17.49 17.79 2.23
C MET A 180 -17.28 19.20 2.78
N ARG A 181 -17.70 20.24 2.05
CA ARG A 181 -17.42 21.64 2.40
C ARG A 181 -17.91 22.00 3.79
N ASP A 182 -19.14 21.63 4.13
CA ASP A 182 -19.76 21.97 5.42
C ASP A 182 -19.01 21.32 6.59
N VAL A 183 -18.63 20.04 6.43
CA VAL A 183 -17.83 19.33 7.42
C VAL A 183 -16.48 20.01 7.60
N LEU A 184 -15.78 20.33 6.52
CA LEU A 184 -14.44 20.93 6.57
C LEU A 184 -14.44 22.37 7.12
N GLN A 185 -15.52 23.13 6.92
CA GLN A 185 -15.67 24.47 7.50
C GLN A 185 -15.99 24.46 9.00
N SER A 186 -16.45 23.32 9.53
CA SER A 186 -16.81 23.15 10.93
C SER A 186 -15.70 22.62 11.84
N LEU A 187 -14.53 22.26 11.26
CA LEU A 187 -13.33 21.82 11.97
C LEU A 187 -12.55 23.00 12.56
#